data_AF-A0A498NZA0-F1
#
_entry.id   AF-A0A498NZA0-F1
#
_cell.length_a   1.000
_cell.length_b   1.000
_cell.length_c   1.000
_cell.angle_alpha   90.00
_cell.angle_beta   90.00
_cell.angle_gamma   90.00
#
_symmetry.space_group_name_H-M   'P 1'
#
loop_
_entity.id
_entity.type
_entity.pdbx_description
1 polymer ?
#
loop_
_entity_poly.entity_id
_entity_poly.type
_entity_poly.pdbx_seq_one_letter_code
_entity_poly.pdbx_strand_id
1 'polypeptide(L)'
;MRLQCFGYRLHLAVENAMRDPRIDRAVGICKKLVSSFSYSWRRKRQLAQAQKELKLPEHGLKTECPTRWGSRQAMIERVLEQQWAISQVLSSDRKSRHLIPTWQDTDTLEAINKFLQPLTKFTDALSSEKYVSVSFVKPVLHLFSSSILKVNDDGPKS
;
A
#
# COMPACT_ATOMS: atom_id res chain seq x y z
N MET A 1 -27.28 -13.39 4.72
CA MET A 1 -25.97 -12.85 5.20
C MET A 1 -25.38 -12.00 4.07
N ARG A 2 -25.51 -10.67 4.13
CA ARG A 2 -25.07 -9.78 3.03
C ARG A 2 -23.55 -9.58 3.09
N LEU A 3 -22.83 -9.97 2.05
CA LEU A 3 -21.37 -9.80 1.98
C LEU A 3 -20.88 -8.36 2.04
N GLN A 4 -21.73 -7.37 1.72
CA GLN A 4 -21.43 -5.96 1.97
C GLN A 4 -21.13 -5.69 3.47
N CYS A 5 -21.79 -6.41 4.38
CA CYS A 5 -21.49 -6.33 5.82
C CYS A 5 -20.15 -6.98 6.17
N PHE A 6 -19.72 -8.01 5.44
CA PHE A 6 -18.42 -8.66 5.65
C PHE A 6 -17.27 -7.76 5.19
N GLY A 7 -17.36 -7.18 3.99
CA GLY A 7 -16.37 -6.23 3.48
C GLY A 7 -16.24 -4.99 4.38
N TYR A 8 -17.38 -4.45 4.84
CA TYR A 8 -17.38 -3.32 5.79
C TYR A 8 -16.76 -3.70 7.15
N ARG A 9 -17.11 -4.86 7.72
CA ARG A 9 -16.52 -5.35 8.98
C ARG A 9 -15.03 -5.63 8.86
N LEU A 10 -14.60 -6.20 7.73
CA LEU A 10 -13.20 -6.42 7.43
C LEU A 10 -12.45 -5.09 7.34
N HIS A 11 -13.01 -4.11 6.64
CA HIS A 11 -12.43 -2.77 6.58
C HIS A 11 -12.26 -2.14 7.96
N LEU A 12 -13.29 -2.21 8.82
CA LEU A 12 -13.20 -1.73 10.20
C LEU A 12 -12.13 -2.47 11.03
N ALA A 13 -12.05 -3.80 10.90
CA ALA A 13 -11.04 -4.59 11.60
C ALA A 13 -9.62 -4.20 11.18
N VAL A 14 -9.41 -3.99 9.87
CA VAL A 14 -8.13 -3.54 9.31
C VAL A 14 -7.79 -2.13 9.76
N GLU A 15 -8.72 -1.18 9.68
CA GLU A 15 -8.50 0.19 10.17
C GLU A 15 -8.14 0.21 11.66
N ASN A 16 -8.79 -0.64 12.47
CA ASN A 16 -8.44 -0.78 13.88
C ASN A 16 -7.05 -1.40 14.09
N ALA A 17 -6.69 -2.42 13.32
CA ALA A 17 -5.36 -3.03 13.36
C ALA A 17 -4.24 -2.08 12.90
N MET A 18 -4.59 -1.04 12.14
CA MET A 18 -3.67 -0.02 11.63
C MET A 18 -3.48 1.18 12.54
N ARG A 19 -4.11 1.21 13.72
CA ARG A 19 -3.93 2.27 14.71
C ARG A 19 -2.57 2.14 15.41
N ASP A 20 -1.52 2.56 14.73
CA ASP A 20 -0.16 2.67 15.25
C ASP A 20 0.45 4.00 14.77
N PRO A 21 1.04 4.82 15.66
CA PRO A 21 1.64 6.10 15.28
C PRO A 21 2.72 6.00 14.20
N ARG A 22 3.42 4.86 14.10
CA ARG A 22 4.43 4.60 13.05
C ARG A 22 3.77 4.41 11.70
N ILE A 23 2.65 3.70 11.66
CA ILE A 23 1.82 3.52 10.45
C ILE A 23 1.29 4.88 9.99
N ASP A 24 0.70 5.65 10.91
CA ASP A 24 0.16 6.98 10.61
C ASP A 24 1.22 7.93 10.05
N ARG A 25 2.42 7.92 10.64
CA ARG A 25 3.56 8.69 10.17
C ARG A 25 3.96 8.27 8.75
N ALA A 26 4.22 6.98 8.52
CA ALA A 26 4.71 6.47 7.24
C ALA A 26 3.69 6.72 6.11
N VAL A 27 2.41 6.43 6.36
CA VAL A 27 1.31 6.72 5.43
C VAL A 27 1.16 8.23 5.20
N GLY A 28 1.31 9.04 6.24
CA GLY A 28 1.31 10.50 6.15
C GLY A 28 2.42 11.05 5.24
N ILE A 29 3.62 10.47 5.30
CA ILE A 29 4.72 10.80 4.38
C ILE A 29 4.35 10.41 2.95
N CYS A 30 3.84 9.20 2.71
CA CYS A 30 3.37 8.80 1.38
C CYS A 30 2.35 9.78 0.80
N LYS A 31 1.34 10.19 1.58
CA LYS A 31 0.31 11.15 1.13
C LYS A 31 0.94 12.50 0.71
N LYS A 32 1.82 13.06 1.54
CA LYS A 32 2.51 14.32 1.24
C LYS A 32 3.39 14.19 0.01
N LEU A 33 4.15 13.10 -0.09
CA LEU A 33 5.01 12.79 -1.21
C LEU A 33 4.19 12.74 -2.51
N VAL A 34 3.19 11.86 -2.57
CA VAL A 34 2.34 11.70 -3.77
C VAL A 34 1.68 13.01 -4.16
N SER A 35 1.10 13.73 -3.20
CA SER A 35 0.52 15.06 -3.42
C SER A 35 1.52 16.02 -4.08
N SER A 36 2.75 16.04 -3.57
CA SER A 36 3.80 16.93 -4.06
C SER A 36 4.20 16.68 -5.53
N PHE A 37 4.04 15.45 -6.03
CA PHE A 37 4.23 15.10 -7.44
C PHE A 37 2.96 15.34 -8.25
N SER A 38 1.79 15.01 -7.71
CA SER A 38 0.49 15.15 -8.39
C SER A 38 0.19 16.57 -8.85
N TYR A 39 0.59 17.57 -8.08
CA TYR A 39 0.38 19.00 -8.38
C TYR A 39 1.51 19.67 -9.17
N SER A 40 2.58 18.95 -9.53
CA SER A 40 3.73 19.54 -10.22
C SER A 40 4.05 18.81 -11.51
N TRP A 41 3.74 19.44 -12.65
CA TRP A 41 4.09 18.92 -13.98
C TRP A 41 5.59 18.62 -14.08
N ARG A 42 6.42 19.51 -13.50
CA ARG A 42 7.88 19.39 -13.51
C ARG A 42 8.32 18.12 -12.77
N ARG A 43 7.75 17.85 -11.59
CA ARG A 43 8.07 16.64 -10.82
C ARG A 43 7.59 15.37 -11.50
N LYS A 44 6.43 15.39 -12.17
CA LYS A 44 5.98 14.24 -12.99
C LYS A 44 6.96 13.95 -14.12
N ARG A 45 7.45 14.97 -14.82
CA ARG A 45 8.46 14.81 -15.88
C ARG A 45 9.80 14.29 -15.32
N GLN A 46 10.24 14.83 -14.18
CA GLN A 46 11.46 14.36 -13.52
C GLN A 46 11.33 12.91 -13.05
N LEU A 47 10.16 12.50 -12.55
CA LEU A 47 9.88 11.11 -12.18
C LEU A 47 9.99 10.19 -13.40
N ALA A 48 9.37 10.54 -14.53
CA ALA A 48 9.45 9.76 -15.76
C ALA A 48 10.90 9.64 -16.28
N GLN A 49 11.68 10.73 -16.17
CA GLN A 49 13.09 10.70 -16.54
C GLN A 49 13.92 9.77 -15.63
N ALA A 50 13.74 9.87 -14.31
CA ALA A 50 14.41 9.00 -13.36
C ALA A 50 14.00 7.52 -13.54
N GLN A 51 12.73 7.25 -13.86
CA GLN A 51 12.25 5.91 -14.18
C GLN A 51 12.98 5.31 -15.38
N LYS A 52 13.16 6.08 -16.46
CA LYS A 52 13.92 5.65 -17.65
C LYS A 52 15.39 5.38 -17.34
N GLU A 53 16.03 6.27 -16.60
CA GLU A 53 17.44 6.14 -16.20
C GLU A 53 17.68 4.90 -15.34
N LEU A 54 16.77 4.63 -14.39
CA LEU A 54 16.83 3.48 -13.49
C LEU A 54 16.23 2.20 -14.09
N LYS A 55 15.74 2.25 -15.34
CA LYS A 55 15.05 1.14 -16.03
C LYS A 55 13.86 0.58 -15.23
N LEU A 56 13.15 1.45 -14.53
CA LEU A 56 11.93 1.12 -13.79
C LEU A 56 10.70 1.26 -14.69
N PRO A 57 9.59 0.55 -14.39
CA PRO A 57 8.31 0.80 -15.04
C PRO A 57 7.90 2.28 -14.91
N GLU A 58 7.46 2.89 -16.02
CA GLU A 58 7.06 4.30 -16.07
C GLU A 58 5.63 4.51 -15.53
N HIS A 59 5.45 4.24 -14.24
CA HIS A 59 4.15 4.37 -13.60
C HIS A 59 3.98 5.68 -12.85
N GLY A 60 2.81 6.32 -13.00
CA GLY A 60 2.41 7.44 -12.17
C GLY A 60 2.13 7.02 -10.72
N LEU A 61 2.38 7.94 -9.78
CA LEU A 61 2.02 7.77 -8.38
C LEU A 61 0.49 7.77 -8.21
N LYS A 62 -0.01 6.99 -7.24
CA LYS A 62 -1.45 6.84 -6.96
C LYS A 62 -1.81 7.56 -5.67
N THR A 63 -2.85 8.40 -5.70
CA THR A 63 -3.38 9.06 -4.51
C THR A 63 -4.37 8.15 -3.79
N GLU A 64 -4.27 8.05 -2.46
CA GLU A 64 -5.26 7.35 -1.64
C GLU A 64 -6.64 8.05 -1.73
N CYS A 65 -7.69 7.24 -1.83
CA CYS A 65 -9.08 7.69 -1.81
C CYS A 65 -9.76 7.07 -0.59
N PRO A 66 -10.04 7.83 0.48
CA PRO A 66 -10.52 7.29 1.75
C PRO A 66 -11.78 6.43 1.65
N THR A 67 -12.63 6.68 0.65
CA THR A 67 -13.89 5.95 0.43
C THR A 67 -13.72 4.70 -0.44
N ARG A 68 -12.57 4.53 -1.10
CA ARG A 68 -12.29 3.39 -1.96
C ARG A 68 -11.35 2.41 -1.25
N TRP A 69 -11.92 1.26 -0.89
CA TRP A 69 -11.16 0.13 -0.36
C TRP A 69 -9.96 -0.22 -1.28
N GLY A 70 -8.83 -0.56 -0.67
CA GLY A 70 -7.58 -0.88 -1.38
C GLY A 70 -6.78 0.31 -1.90
N SER A 71 -7.33 1.54 -1.91
CA SER A 71 -6.61 2.71 -2.46
C SER A 71 -5.34 3.06 -1.67
N ARG A 72 -5.35 2.89 -0.34
CA ARG A 72 -4.16 3.05 0.52
C ARG A 72 -3.08 2.03 0.13
N GLN A 73 -3.44 0.75 0.02
CA GLN A 73 -2.51 -0.31 -0.40
C GLN A 73 -1.93 -0.01 -1.78
N ALA A 74 -2.75 0.38 -2.75
CA ALA A 74 -2.30 0.69 -4.10
C ALA A 74 -1.37 1.92 -4.14
N MET A 75 -1.58 2.93 -3.29
CA MET A 75 -0.66 4.05 -3.11
C MET A 75 0.68 3.56 -2.56
N ILE A 76 0.66 2.79 -1.47
CA ILE A 76 1.87 2.28 -0.82
C ILE A 76 2.67 1.41 -1.78
N GLU A 77 2.03 0.44 -2.44
CA GLU A 77 2.65 -0.43 -3.43
C GLU A 77 3.33 0.36 -4.55
N ARG A 78 2.66 1.41 -5.07
CA ARG A 78 3.25 2.27 -6.10
C ARG A 78 4.43 3.09 -5.59
N VAL A 79 4.37 3.58 -4.35
CA VAL A 79 5.48 4.33 -3.73
C VAL A 79 6.70 3.43 -3.54
N LEU A 80 6.50 2.22 -3.02
CA LEU A 80 7.56 1.22 -2.84
C LEU A 80 8.19 0.82 -4.18
N GLU A 81 7.37 0.56 -5.21
CA GLU A 81 7.85 0.24 -6.56
C GLU A 81 8.73 1.36 -7.14
N GLN A 82 8.40 2.62 -6.84
CA GLN A 82 9.03 3.80 -7.42
C GLN A 82 10.03 4.49 -6.47
N GLN A 83 10.39 3.85 -5.36
CA GLN A 83 11.14 4.48 -4.27
C GLN A 83 12.48 5.10 -4.73
N TRP A 84 13.20 4.41 -5.62
CA TRP A 84 14.49 4.87 -6.12
C TRP A 84 14.36 6.10 -7.02
N ALA A 85 13.40 6.08 -7.95
CA ALA A 85 13.13 7.23 -8.82
C ALA A 85 12.63 8.43 -8.01
N ILE A 86 11.75 8.21 -7.03
CA ILE A 86 11.28 9.25 -6.11
C ILE A 86 12.46 9.87 -5.34
N SER A 87 13.31 9.03 -4.75
CA SER A 87 14.48 9.49 -3.98
C SER A 87 15.43 10.31 -4.84
N GLN A 88 15.69 9.86 -6.08
CA GLN A 88 16.53 10.59 -7.04
C GLN A 88 15.96 11.99 -7.33
N VAL A 89 14.66 12.11 -7.59
CA VAL A 89 14.00 13.39 -7.86
C VAL A 89 14.06 14.31 -6.63
N LEU A 90 13.70 13.81 -5.46
CA LEU A 90 13.60 14.60 -4.23
C LEU A 90 14.98 14.99 -3.67
N SER A 91 16.02 14.19 -3.90
CA SER A 91 17.37 14.47 -3.42
C SER A 91 17.93 15.77 -3.98
N SER A 92 17.51 16.14 -5.21
CA SER A 92 17.90 17.38 -5.88
C SER A 92 17.25 18.66 -5.29
N ASP A 93 16.18 18.52 -4.51
CA ASP A 93 15.41 19.64 -3.94
C ASP A 93 15.48 19.64 -2.41
N ARG A 94 16.32 20.53 -1.84
CA ARG A 94 16.49 20.70 -0.39
C ARG A 94 15.17 20.87 0.36
N LYS A 95 14.16 21.51 -0.24
CA LYS A 95 12.88 21.77 0.42
C LYS A 95 12.02 20.52 0.50
N SER A 96 12.22 19.51 -0.35
CA SER A 96 11.40 18.30 -0.39
C SER A 96 12.14 17.03 0.02
N ARG A 97 13.43 17.13 0.34
CA ARG A 97 14.24 16.02 0.87
C ARG A 97 13.65 15.37 2.13
N HIS A 98 12.96 16.15 2.97
CA HIS A 98 12.27 15.64 4.16
C HIS A 98 11.07 14.71 3.85
N LEU A 99 10.64 14.63 2.59
CA LEU A 99 9.59 13.71 2.13
C LEU A 99 10.13 12.36 1.68
N ILE A 100 11.46 12.19 1.59
CA ILE A 100 12.05 10.89 1.29
C ILE A 100 11.79 9.97 2.49
N PRO A 101 11.09 8.84 2.32
CA PRO A 101 10.87 7.89 3.39
C PRO A 101 12.20 7.42 4.00
N THR A 102 12.27 7.39 5.32
CA THR A 102 13.42 6.78 6.01
C THR A 102 13.35 5.26 5.87
N TRP A 103 14.43 4.56 6.21
CA TRP A 103 14.42 3.08 6.24
C TRP A 103 13.31 2.53 7.14
N GLN A 104 13.05 3.17 8.29
CA GLN A 104 11.97 2.79 9.20
C GLN A 104 10.57 3.01 8.59
N ASP A 105 10.40 4.12 7.85
CA ASP A 105 9.15 4.37 7.14
C ASP A 105 8.95 3.32 6.04
N THR A 106 10.00 3.00 5.26
CA THR A 106 9.96 1.98 4.21
C THR A 106 9.65 0.59 4.76
N ASP A 107 10.32 0.16 5.83
CA ASP A 107 10.06 -1.13 6.49
C ASP A 107 8.60 -1.23 6.98
N THR A 108 8.10 -0.15 7.58
CA THR A 108 6.69 -0.05 7.98
C THR A 108 5.74 -0.16 6.77
N LEU A 109 6.04 0.54 5.68
CA LEU A 109 5.24 0.50 4.45
C LEU A 109 5.24 -0.89 3.79
N GLU A 110 6.38 -1.58 3.78
CA GLU A 110 6.50 -2.95 3.27
C GLU A 110 5.66 -3.93 4.09
N ALA A 111 5.74 -3.85 5.43
CA ALA A 111 4.92 -4.67 6.32
C ALA A 111 3.42 -4.44 6.11
N ILE A 112 3.00 -3.17 6.01
CA ILE A 112 1.61 -2.79 5.70
C ILE A 112 1.17 -3.34 4.35
N ASN A 113 2.00 -3.17 3.30
CA ASN A 113 1.68 -3.62 1.97
C ASN A 113 1.51 -5.15 1.93
N LYS A 114 2.42 -5.89 2.57
CA LYS A 114 2.37 -7.35 2.69
C LYS A 114 1.09 -7.82 3.38
N PHE A 115 0.64 -7.11 4.42
CA PHE A 115 -0.60 -7.41 5.13
C PHE A 115 -1.86 -7.09 4.30
N LEU A 116 -1.91 -5.92 3.64
CA LEU A 116 -3.09 -5.45 2.92
C LEU A 116 -3.27 -6.06 1.53
N GLN A 117 -2.19 -6.42 0.84
CA GLN A 117 -2.25 -6.90 -0.54
C GLN A 117 -3.16 -8.13 -0.70
N PRO A 118 -3.04 -9.22 0.10
CA PRO A 118 -3.92 -10.37 -0.04
C PRO A 118 -5.39 -10.03 0.27
N LEU A 119 -5.63 -9.18 1.28
CA LEU A 119 -6.96 -8.73 1.64
C LEU A 119 -7.62 -7.94 0.51
N THR A 120 -6.86 -7.03 -0.12
CA THR A 120 -7.34 -6.20 -1.23
C THR A 120 -7.67 -7.04 -2.46
N LYS A 121 -6.76 -7.93 -2.88
CA LYS A 121 -7.00 -8.86 -4.00
C LYS A 121 -8.24 -9.72 -3.78
N PHE A 122 -8.40 -10.23 -2.56
CA PHE A 122 -9.52 -11.08 -2.20
C PHE A 122 -10.86 -10.34 -2.26
N THR A 123 -10.96 -9.17 -1.64
CA THR A 123 -12.17 -8.35 -1.67
C THR A 123 -12.50 -7.80 -3.05
N ASP A 124 -11.49 -7.54 -3.90
CA ASP A 124 -11.72 -7.12 -5.28
C ASP A 124 -12.31 -8.28 -6.09
N ALA A 125 -11.80 -9.50 -5.91
CA ALA A 125 -12.37 -10.71 -6.50
C ALA A 125 -13.83 -10.92 -6.05
N LEU A 126 -14.10 -10.84 -4.74
CA LEU A 126 -15.48 -10.97 -4.21
C LEU A 126 -16.43 -9.88 -4.73
N SER A 127 -15.93 -8.64 -4.85
CA SER A 127 -16.74 -7.52 -5.36
C SER A 127 -17.05 -7.65 -6.85
N SER A 128 -16.25 -8.42 -7.59
CA SER A 128 -16.41 -8.66 -9.04
C SER A 128 -17.33 -9.83 -9.37
N GLU A 129 -17.62 -10.72 -8.42
CA GLU A 129 -18.51 -11.88 -8.62
C GLU A 129 -19.99 -11.49 -8.51
N LYS A 130 -20.78 -11.78 -9.54
CA LYS A 130 -22.22 -11.50 -9.60
C LYS A 130 -23.06 -12.30 -8.60
N TYR A 131 -22.55 -13.43 -8.10
CA TYR A 131 -23.26 -14.32 -7.18
C TYR A 131 -22.33 -14.74 -6.05
N VAL A 132 -22.37 -14.03 -4.92
CA VAL A 132 -21.54 -14.39 -3.78
C VAL A 132 -22.32 -15.27 -2.81
N SER A 133 -22.05 -16.57 -2.85
CA SER A 133 -22.69 -17.58 -2.01
C SER A 133 -22.00 -17.74 -0.65
N VAL A 134 -22.71 -18.27 0.35
CA VAL A 134 -22.18 -18.54 1.71
C VAL A 134 -20.95 -19.48 1.70
N SER A 135 -20.72 -20.22 0.61
CA SER A 135 -19.55 -21.08 0.42
C SER A 135 -18.20 -20.35 0.42
N PHE A 136 -18.17 -19.02 0.24
CA PHE A 136 -16.93 -18.24 0.26
C PHE A 136 -16.39 -17.96 1.66
N VAL A 137 -17.17 -18.19 2.73
CA VAL A 137 -16.71 -18.00 4.12
C VAL A 137 -15.55 -18.95 4.49
N LYS A 138 -15.52 -20.16 3.93
CA LYS A 138 -14.46 -21.14 4.18
C LYS A 138 -13.11 -20.72 3.53
N PRO A 139 -13.07 -20.27 2.26
CA PRO A 139 -11.90 -19.62 1.68
C PRO A 139 -11.42 -18.37 2.44
N VAL A 140 -12.34 -17.54 2.95
CA VAL A 140 -11.99 -16.37 3.80
C VAL A 140 -11.18 -16.81 5.01
N LEU A 141 -11.73 -17.71 5.83
CA LEU A 141 -11.06 -18.21 7.04
C LEU A 141 -9.72 -18.88 6.69
N HIS A 142 -9.70 -19.64 5.59
CA HIS A 142 -8.48 -20.26 5.11
C HIS A 142 -7.42 -19.23 4.71
N LEU A 143 -7.76 -18.15 4.00
CA LEU A 143 -6.81 -17.08 3.62
C LEU A 143 -6.26 -16.36 4.87
N PHE A 144 -7.12 -16.04 5.82
CA PHE A 144 -6.72 -15.47 7.12
C PHE A 144 -5.72 -16.39 7.84
N SER A 145 -6.04 -17.67 7.99
CA SER A 145 -5.17 -18.63 8.68
C SER A 145 -3.87 -18.94 7.91
N SER A 146 -3.92 -18.99 6.58
CA SER A 146 -2.79 -19.44 5.75
C SER A 146 -1.87 -18.35 5.25
N SER A 147 -2.33 -17.10 5.20
CA SER A 147 -1.57 -15.98 4.58
C SER A 147 -1.32 -14.83 5.55
N ILE A 148 -2.21 -14.62 6.53
CA ILE A 148 -2.11 -13.49 7.48
C ILE A 148 -1.57 -13.96 8.85
N LEU A 149 -1.99 -15.16 9.30
CA LEU A 149 -1.55 -15.75 10.57
C LEU A 149 -0.37 -16.72 10.46
N LYS A 150 0.18 -16.95 9.25
CA LYS A 150 1.47 -17.64 9.13
C LYS A 150 2.55 -16.74 9.72
N VAL A 151 2.85 -16.96 11.00
CA VAL A 151 4.13 -16.58 11.59
C VAL A 151 5.18 -17.34 10.78
N ASN A 152 6.03 -16.61 10.07
CA ASN A 152 7.25 -17.20 9.54
C ASN A 152 8.07 -17.63 10.76
N ASP A 153 8.13 -18.93 11.00
CA ASP A 153 9.07 -19.55 11.93
C ASP A 153 10.48 -19.50 11.32
N ASP A 154 10.98 -18.29 11.10
CA ASP A 154 12.39 -18.04 10.87
C ASP A 154 13.02 -17.68 12.22
N GLY A 155 12.96 -18.65 13.14
CA GLY A 155 13.82 -18.64 14.31
C GLY A 155 15.29 -18.61 13.86
N PRO A 156 16.18 -17.93 14.61
CA PRO A 156 17.58 -17.87 14.26
C PRO A 156 18.15 -19.29 14.29
N LYS A 157 18.56 -19.81 13.13
CA LYS A 157 19.43 -20.98 13.08
C LYS A 157 20.76 -20.56 13.70
N SER A 158 21.01 -21.14 14.87
CA SER A 158 22.26 -21.06 15.62
C SER A 158 23.44 -21.58 14.82
#